data_AF-A0A7V6KFQ9-F1
#
_entry.id   AF-A0A7V6KFQ9-F1
#
_cell.length_a   1.000
_cell.length_b   1.000
_cell.length_c   1.000
_cell.angle_alpha   90.00
_cell.angle_beta   90.00
_cell.angle_gamma   90.00
#
_symmetry.space_group_name_H-M   'P 1'
#
loop_
_entity.id
_entity.type
_entity.pdbx_description
1 polymer ?
#
loop_
_entity_poly.entity_id
_entity_poly.type
_entity_poly.pdbx_seq_one_letter_code
_entity_poly.pdbx_strand_id
1 'polypeptide(L)' 'MDVDFSRSNNFNMRRFYLAYPKIQTLSGKLTWSHYCELLGIEDDNKRSRRFWLVSKRVEKTKQKFWN' A
#
# COMPACT_ATOMS: atom_id res chain seq x y z
N MET A 1 15.36 10.10 -17.27
CA MET A 1 14.88 9.22 -16.19
C MET A 1 13.52 8.74 -16.64
N ASP A 2 13.52 7.62 -17.34
CA ASP A 2 12.32 7.06 -17.92
C ASP A 2 11.38 6.62 -16.80
N VAL A 3 10.19 7.22 -16.81
CA VAL A 3 9.13 6.86 -15.87
C VAL A 3 8.61 5.52 -16.34
N ASP A 4 9.22 4.45 -15.85
CA ASP A 4 8.82 3.08 -16.16
C ASP A 4 7.46 2.76 -15.49
N PHE A 5 6.39 3.28 -16.10
CA PHE A 5 5.03 2.78 -15.94
C PHE A 5 4.92 1.45 -16.70
N SER A 6 5.68 0.46 -16.25
CA SER A 6 5.52 -0.91 -16.72
C SER A 6 4.04 -1.29 -16.65
N ARG A 7 3.49 -1.86 -17.72
CA ARG A 7 2.07 -2.27 -17.79
C ARG A 7 1.67 -3.15 -16.59
N SER A 8 2.61 -3.97 -16.12
CA SER A 8 2.49 -4.79 -14.92
C SER A 8 2.26 -3.96 -13.66
N ASN A 9 2.93 -2.82 -13.51
CA ASN A 9 2.77 -1.92 -12.37
C ASN A 9 1.38 -1.28 -12.35
N ASN A 10 0.90 -0.81 -13.51
CA ASN A 10 -0.44 -0.25 -13.64
C ASN A 10 -1.54 -1.30 -13.37
N PHE A 11 -1.36 -2.51 -13.89
CA PHE A 11 -2.26 -3.63 -13.64
C PHE A 11 -2.30 -4.00 -12.16
N ASN A 12 -1.14 -4.07 -11.51
CA ASN A 12 -1.02 -4.34 -10.09
C ASN A 12 -1.65 -3.24 -9.22
N MET A 13 -1.46 -1.96 -9.56
CA MET A 13 -2.14 -0.85 -8.89
C MET A 13 -3.67 -0.95 -9.01
N ARG A 14 -4.18 -1.28 -10.21
CA ARG A 14 -5.62 -1.48 -10.43
C ARG A 14 -6.17 -2.66 -9.62
N ARG A 15 -5.49 -3.81 -9.63
CA ARG A 15 -5.89 -4.98 -8.82
C ARG A 15 -5.89 -4.67 -7.33
N PHE A 16 -4.89 -3.91 -6.87
CA PHE A 16 -4.81 -3.46 -5.49
C PHE A 16 -5.97 -2.53 -5.12
N TYR A 17 -6.30 -1.56 -5.98
CA TYR A 17 -7.46 -0.68 -5.77
C TYR A 17 -8.79 -1.43 -5.71
N LEU A 18 -8.96 -2.45 -6.55
CA LEU A 18 -10.16 -3.30 -6.55
C LEU A 18 -10.26 -4.17 -5.30
N ALA A 19 -9.13 -4.70 -4.79
CA ALA A 19 -9.09 -5.52 -3.59
C ALA A 19 -9.35 -4.71 -2.31
N TYR A 20 -8.99 -3.43 -2.28
CA TYR A 20 -9.15 -2.56 -1.11
C TYR A 20 -9.88 -1.26 -1.49
N PRO A 21 -11.20 -1.28 -1.69
CA PRO A 21 -11.95 -0.11 -2.19
C PRO A 21 -11.93 1.12 -1.26
N LYS A 22 -11.49 0.99 -0.01
CA LYS A 22 -11.48 2.06 1.01
C LYS A 22 -10.13 2.80 1.14
N ILE A 23 -9.22 2.70 0.16
CA ILE A 23 -7.85 3.27 0.19
C ILE A 23 -7.80 4.81 0.21
N GLN A 24 -8.88 5.53 -0.09
CA GLN A 24 -8.86 7.01 -0.20
C GLN A 24 -8.26 7.72 1.03
N THR A 25 -8.38 7.13 2.23
CA THR A 25 -7.80 7.66 3.48
C THR A 25 -6.38 7.19 3.80
N LEU A 26 -5.85 6.18 3.11
CA LEU A 26 -4.52 5.61 3.31
C LEU A 26 -3.54 6.00 2.20
N SER A 27 -4.00 6.35 1.00
CA SER A 27 -3.13 6.81 -0.10
C SER A 27 -2.29 8.03 0.30
N GLY A 28 -2.84 8.95 1.10
CA GLY A 28 -2.08 10.09 1.64
C GLY A 28 -1.14 9.75 2.80
N LYS A 29 -1.17 8.51 3.30
CA LYS A 29 -0.37 8.05 4.45
C LYS A 29 0.64 6.95 4.09
N LEU A 30 0.49 6.30 2.93
CA LEU A 30 1.36 5.24 2.42
C LEU A 30 2.26 5.78 1.31
N THR A 31 3.58 5.71 1.51
CA THR A 31 4.57 6.03 0.46
C THR A 31 4.72 4.89 -0.55
N TRP A 32 5.30 5.19 -1.73
CA TRP A 32 5.57 4.22 -2.80
C TRP A 32 6.35 2.99 -2.32
N SER A 33 7.29 3.14 -1.38
CA SER A 33 8.04 2.02 -0.78
C SER A 33 7.13 0.99 -0.10
N HIS A 34 6.05 1.43 0.55
CA HIS A 34 5.06 0.50 1.13
C HIS A 34 4.31 -0.28 0.05
N TYR A 35 4.02 0.38 -1.08
CA TYR A 35 3.40 -0.30 -2.22
C TYR A 35 4.35 -1.34 -2.82
N CYS A 36 5.63 -1.03 -3.04
CA CYS A 36 6.60 -2.02 -3.53
C CYS A 36 6.68 -3.25 -2.61
N GLU A 37 6.65 -3.06 -1.28
CA GLU A 37 6.67 -4.17 -0.32
C GLU A 37 5.39 -5.03 -0.41
N LEU A 38 4.22 -4.41 -0.63
CA LEU A 38 2.96 -5.13 -0.80
C LEU A 38 2.85 -5.82 -2.17
N LEU A 39 3.35 -5.19 -3.22
CA LEU A 39 3.35 -5.71 -4.59
C LEU A 39 4.30 -6.89 -4.76
N GLY A 40 5.36 -6.97 -3.94
CA GLY A 40 6.27 -8.12 -3.91
C GLY A 40 5.69 -9.38 -3.26
N ILE A 41 4.51 -9.30 -2.65
CA ILE A 41 3.86 -10.46 -2.02
C ILE A 41 2.88 -11.08 -3.02
N GLU A 42 3.18 -12.27 -3.54
CA GLU A 42 2.31 -12.95 -4.51
C GLU A 42 1.03 -13.52 -3.87
N ASP A 43 1.10 -13.98 -2.63
CA ASP A 43 -0.03 -14.54 -1.87
C ASP A 43 -0.97 -13.43 -1.36
N ASP A 44 -2.21 -13.43 -1.83
CA ASP A 44 -3.22 -12.44 -1.51
C ASP A 44 -3.59 -12.39 -0.01
N ASN A 45 -3.56 -13.53 0.70
CA ASN A 45 -3.83 -13.57 2.15
C ASN A 45 -2.68 -12.94 2.93
N LYS A 46 -1.43 -13.23 2.54
CA LYS A 46 -0.25 -12.61 3.14
C LYS A 46 -0.20 -11.11 2.84
N ARG A 47 -0.57 -10.71 1.61
CA ARG A 47 -0.64 -9.30 1.20
C ARG A 47 -1.69 -8.53 2.03
N SER A 48 -2.85 -9.13 2.24
CA SER A 48 -3.92 -8.56 3.09
C SER A 48 -3.47 -8.37 4.54
N ARG A 49 -2.82 -9.39 5.13
CA ARG A 49 -2.26 -9.30 6.48
C ARG A 49 -1.18 -8.22 6.59
N ARG A 50 -0.27 -8.14 5.60
CA ARG A 50 0.79 -7.12 5.57
C ARG A 50 0.19 -5.72 5.44
N PHE A 51 -0.80 -5.54 4.57
CA PHE A 51 -1.51 -4.27 4.40
C PHE A 51 -2.14 -3.79 5.71
N TRP A 52 -2.78 -4.70 6.48
CA TRP A 52 -3.33 -4.36 7.79
C TRP A 52 -2.26 -3.94 8.80
N LEU A 53 -1.14 -4.66 8.87
CA LEU A 53 -0.02 -4.33 9.78
C LEU A 53 0.61 -2.98 9.44
N VAL A 54 0.82 -2.70 8.16
CA VAL A 54 1.38 -1.41 7.69
C VAL A 54 0.40 -0.28 8.02
N SER A 55 -0.90 -0.48 7.78
CA SER A 55 -1.94 0.49 8.12
C SER A 55 -1.95 0.81 9.63
N LYS A 56 -1.83 -0.22 10.49
CA LYS A 56 -1.73 -0.04 11.95
C LYS A 56 -0.48 0.69 12.39
N ARG A 57 0.67 0.46 11.74
CA ARG A 57 1.92 1.17 12.04
C ARG A 57 1.77 2.66 11.75
N VAL A 58 1.24 2.98 10.57
CA VAL A 58 1.01 4.36 10.12
C VAL A 58 0.05 5.12 11.03
N GLU A 59 -1.00 4.47 11.53
CA GLU A 59 -1.92 5.06 12.52
C GLU A 59 -1.22 5.37 13.85
N LYS A 60 -0.37 4.46 14.36
CA LYS A 60 0.38 4.67 15.61
C LYS A 60 1.40 5.81 15.52
N THR A 61 2.02 6.03 14.37
CA THR A 61 3.02 7.10 14.20
C THR A 61 2.41 8.50 14.38
N LYS A 62 1.13 8.71 14.02
CA LYS A 62 0.45 10.00 14.25
C LYS A 62 0.18 10.27 15.73
N GLN A 63 -0.21 9.26 16.50
CA GLN A 63 -0.49 9.42 17.94
C GLN A 63 0.77 9.85 18.72
N LYS A 64 1.96 9.47 18.26
CA LYS A 64 3.23 9.80 18.91
C LYS A 64 3.77 11.20 18.58
N PHE A 65 3.24 11.85 17.54
CA PHE A 65 3.68 13.19 17.09
C PHE A 65 2.77 14.31 17.59
N TRP A 66 1.60 13.95 18.16
CA TRP A 66 0.61 14.85 18.75
C TRP A 66 0.48 14.66 20.27
N ASN A 67 1.54 14.15 20.92
CA ASN A 67 1.69 14.11 22.38
C ASN A 67 3.04 14.72 22.75
#